data_AF-A0A7S3N705-F1
#
_entry.id   AF-A0A7S3N705-F1
#
_cell.length_a   1.000
_cell.length_b   1.000
_cell.length_c   1.000
_cell.angle_alpha   90.00
_cell.angle_beta   90.00
_cell.angle_gamma   90.00
#
_symmetry.space_group_name_H-M   'P 1'
#
loop_
_entity.id
_entity.type
_entity.pdbx_description
1 polymer ?
#
loop_
_entity_poly.entity_id
_entity_poly.type
_entity_poly.pdbx_seq_one_letter_code
_entity_poly.pdbx_strand_id
1 'polypeptide(L)'
;DAAVPDDEFASADTADTTDPQDASECVTVDGTKYFLVGSTLELMCGCHELVRVCRSFDGVAPQVATGLANLLKTFNAVSCLQILGSEAFKSGILKKGITAKHMAITMQNLEFIAAETPRLKAQVRCRAPADAHAEIDKAFEALAADIDNHKGQILGKLTNMLVDVIKKALSGGLPELYSGGARLADPSKHSPPAFITQITKSMKNLNKVILGFMSDDSRNIILKGVFPQFIEEIERFVETHFIEDNNDEGFKIFKQDLKFLDNEIFDLTKGISSGAMFINKIREIQQSDLTDFELEEEEDEDDNE
;
A
#
# COMPACT_ATOMS: atom_id res chain seq x y z
N ASP A 1 -0.09 27.94 21.83
CA ASP A 1 -0.61 28.12 20.46
C ASP A 1 0.43 27.79 19.41
N ALA A 2 0.52 26.51 19.07
CA ALA A 2 1.20 26.05 17.86
C ALA A 2 0.14 25.26 17.08
N ALA A 3 -0.26 25.81 15.93
CA ALA A 3 -1.20 25.16 15.03
C ALA A 3 -0.57 23.87 14.49
N VAL A 4 -1.22 22.74 14.79
CA VAL A 4 -0.92 21.44 14.19
C VAL A 4 -1.35 21.50 12.72
N PRO A 5 -0.44 21.34 11.74
CA PRO A 5 -0.82 21.33 10.34
C PRO A 5 -1.49 20.01 9.99
N ASP A 6 -2.39 20.10 9.01
CA ASP A 6 -3.46 19.17 8.69
C ASP A 6 -3.07 17.69 8.59
N ASP A 7 -4.04 16.90 9.03
CA ASP A 7 -4.06 15.46 9.15
C ASP A 7 -4.05 14.79 7.77
N GLU A 8 -2.85 14.54 7.24
CA GLU A 8 -2.61 13.88 5.96
C GLU A 8 -3.20 12.45 5.90
N PHE A 9 -3.53 11.87 7.06
CA PHE A 9 -4.15 10.55 7.19
C PHE A 9 -5.53 10.52 7.87
N ALA A 10 -5.95 11.52 8.66
CA ALA A 10 -7.34 11.57 9.14
C ALA A 10 -8.37 12.08 8.13
N SER A 11 -7.97 12.34 6.89
CA SER A 11 -8.95 12.40 5.79
C SER A 11 -9.52 11.04 5.38
N ALA A 12 -9.18 9.96 6.10
CA ALA A 12 -9.98 8.75 6.18
C ALA A 12 -11.33 9.05 6.90
N ASP A 13 -12.22 9.71 6.17
CA ASP A 13 -13.66 9.90 6.39
C ASP A 13 -14.13 10.14 7.83
N THR A 14 -14.29 11.42 8.17
CA THR A 14 -15.37 11.88 9.06
C THR A 14 -16.33 12.80 8.30
N ALA A 15 -16.82 12.36 7.14
CA ALA A 15 -18.08 12.81 6.53
C ALA A 15 -18.34 12.06 5.21
N ASP A 16 -18.47 10.74 5.27
CA ASP A 16 -19.48 10.03 4.49
C ASP A 16 -19.69 8.67 5.17
N THR A 17 -20.69 8.58 6.03
CA THR A 17 -21.22 7.30 6.50
C THR A 17 -21.98 6.66 5.34
N THR A 18 -21.25 6.20 4.34
CA THR A 18 -21.71 5.16 3.43
C THR A 18 -20.92 3.91 3.78
N ASP A 19 -21.58 3.03 4.54
CA ASP A 19 -21.18 1.64 4.72
C ASP A 19 -20.70 1.07 3.38
N PRO A 20 -19.65 0.23 3.31
CA PRO A 20 -19.22 -0.42 2.06
C PRO A 20 -20.25 -1.43 1.51
N GLN A 21 -21.50 -1.31 1.96
CA GLN A 21 -22.63 -2.19 1.71
C GLN A 21 -23.81 -1.47 1.01
N ASP A 22 -23.70 -0.16 0.74
CA ASP A 22 -24.66 0.53 -0.14
C ASP A 22 -24.25 0.32 -1.61
N ALA A 23 -24.70 -0.81 -2.16
CA ALA A 23 -24.92 -1.14 -3.56
C ALA A 23 -24.12 -0.34 -4.61
N SER A 24 -22.78 -0.31 -4.51
CA SER A 24 -21.95 0.12 -5.63
C SER A 24 -21.94 -1.02 -6.65
N GLU A 25 -22.57 -0.81 -7.80
CA GLU A 25 -22.74 -1.80 -8.86
C GLU A 25 -21.41 -2.50 -9.19
N CYS A 26 -21.26 -3.76 -8.74
CA CYS A 26 -20.09 -4.56 -9.06
C CYS A 26 -20.35 -5.40 -10.32
N VAL A 27 -19.36 -5.50 -11.20
CA VAL A 27 -19.41 -6.38 -12.37
C VAL A 27 -18.74 -7.70 -12.01
N THR A 28 -19.35 -8.82 -12.38
CA THR A 28 -18.75 -10.15 -12.17
C THR A 28 -18.26 -10.72 -13.49
N VAL A 29 -16.97 -11.06 -13.59
CA VAL A 29 -16.37 -11.75 -14.72
C VAL A 29 -15.68 -13.01 -14.21
N ASP A 30 -16.02 -14.17 -14.77
CA ASP A 30 -15.45 -15.48 -14.40
C ASP A 30 -15.51 -15.81 -12.90
N GLY A 31 -16.55 -15.33 -12.21
CA GLY A 31 -16.73 -15.52 -10.77
C GLY A 31 -15.99 -14.49 -9.91
N THR A 32 -15.17 -13.63 -10.49
CA THR A 32 -14.49 -12.52 -9.79
C THR A 32 -15.34 -11.26 -9.87
N LYS A 33 -15.53 -10.59 -8.73
CA LYS A 33 -16.26 -9.32 -8.64
C LYS A 33 -15.29 -8.15 -8.76
N TYR A 34 -15.67 -7.17 -9.57
CA TYR A 34 -14.91 -5.95 -9.83
C TYR A 34 -15.75 -4.71 -9.49
N PHE A 35 -15.13 -3.75 -8.82
CA PHE A 35 -15.70 -2.43 -8.56
C PHE A 35 -15.21 -1.45 -9.62
N LEU A 36 -16.07 -1.14 -10.59
CA LEU A 36 -15.69 -0.38 -11.76
C LEU A 36 -16.11 1.08 -11.66
N VAL A 37 -15.30 1.97 -12.25
CA VAL A 37 -15.66 3.38 -12.42
C VAL A 37 -16.32 3.59 -13.79
N GLY A 38 -17.12 4.65 -13.92
CA GLY A 38 -17.86 4.95 -15.15
C GLY A 38 -16.97 5.04 -16.39
N SER A 39 -15.77 5.62 -16.27
CA SER A 39 -14.82 5.71 -17.40
C SER A 39 -14.33 4.35 -17.90
N THR A 40 -14.22 3.34 -17.03
CA THR A 40 -13.89 1.97 -17.43
C THR A 40 -15.05 1.29 -18.14
N LEU A 41 -16.29 1.57 -17.73
CA LEU A 41 -17.49 1.08 -18.44
C LEU A 41 -17.57 1.70 -19.85
N GLU A 42 -17.34 3.01 -19.97
CA GLU A 42 -17.30 3.70 -21.27
C GLU A 42 -16.19 3.16 -22.17
N LEU A 43 -15.01 2.89 -21.60
CA LEU A 43 -13.91 2.22 -22.30
C LEU A 43 -14.35 0.87 -22.89
N MET A 44 -15.02 0.04 -22.10
CA MET A 44 -15.52 -1.27 -22.55
C MET A 44 -16.57 -1.14 -23.65
N CYS A 45 -17.48 -0.16 -23.54
CA CYS A 45 -18.42 0.16 -24.62
C CYS A 45 -17.68 0.48 -25.92
N GLY A 46 -16.64 1.32 -25.86
CA GLY A 46 -15.80 1.64 -27.01
C GLY A 46 -15.09 0.41 -27.59
N CYS A 47 -14.54 -0.46 -26.74
CA CYS A 47 -13.92 -1.72 -27.16
C CYS A 47 -14.94 -2.64 -27.87
N HIS A 48 -16.15 -2.76 -27.32
CA HIS A 48 -17.21 -3.57 -27.92
C HIS A 48 -17.68 -3.03 -29.27
N GLU A 49 -17.76 -1.72 -29.44
CA GLU A 49 -18.08 -1.10 -30.72
C GLU A 49 -17.01 -1.38 -31.78
N LEU A 50 -15.74 -1.31 -31.41
CA LEU A 50 -14.62 -1.68 -32.30
C LEU A 50 -14.70 -3.16 -32.72
N VAL A 51 -14.96 -4.07 -31.77
CA VAL A 51 -15.19 -5.49 -32.07
C VAL A 51 -16.40 -5.68 -32.99
N ARG A 52 -17.49 -4.92 -32.79
CA ARG A 52 -18.69 -4.97 -33.63
C ARG A 52 -18.37 -4.57 -35.08
N VAL A 53 -17.54 -3.55 -35.28
CA VAL A 53 -17.04 -3.16 -36.61
C VAL A 53 -16.26 -4.30 -37.25
N CYS A 54 -15.33 -4.93 -36.52
CA CYS A 54 -14.55 -6.07 -37.00
C CYS A 54 -15.42 -7.27 -37.41
N ARG A 55 -16.57 -7.47 -36.75
CA ARG A 55 -17.53 -8.53 -37.12
C ARG A 55 -18.36 -8.19 -38.35
N SER A 56 -18.55 -6.90 -38.64
CA SER A 56 -19.47 -6.42 -39.68
C SER A 56 -18.79 -6.20 -41.03
N PHE A 57 -17.47 -5.96 -41.04
CA PHE A 57 -16.71 -5.69 -42.25
C PHE A 57 -15.49 -6.60 -42.33
N ASP A 58 -15.29 -7.23 -43.49
CA ASP A 58 -14.09 -8.04 -43.73
C ASP A 58 -12.88 -7.15 -44.02
N GLY A 59 -11.68 -7.65 -43.71
CA GLY A 59 -10.42 -6.96 -44.01
C GLY A 59 -10.06 -5.79 -43.09
N VAL A 60 -10.93 -5.40 -42.15
CA VAL A 60 -10.65 -4.31 -41.19
C VAL A 60 -10.04 -4.79 -39.86
N ALA A 61 -9.92 -6.10 -39.68
CA ALA A 61 -9.48 -6.70 -38.41
C ALA A 61 -8.11 -6.21 -37.94
N PRO A 62 -7.08 -6.04 -38.81
CA PRO A 62 -5.79 -5.46 -38.39
C PRO A 62 -5.94 -4.03 -37.83
N GLN A 63 -6.70 -3.17 -38.52
CA GLN A 63 -6.91 -1.78 -38.10
C GLN A 63 -7.69 -1.71 -36.79
N VAL A 64 -8.70 -2.57 -36.62
CA VAL A 64 -9.46 -2.66 -35.37
C VAL A 64 -8.56 -3.16 -34.23
N ALA A 65 -7.70 -4.14 -34.46
CA ALA A 65 -6.78 -4.64 -33.44
C ALA A 65 -5.82 -3.53 -32.97
N THR A 66 -5.26 -2.74 -33.89
CA THR A 66 -4.46 -1.55 -33.55
C THR A 66 -5.28 -0.52 -32.78
N GLY A 67 -6.52 -0.25 -33.20
CA GLY A 67 -7.42 0.68 -32.52
C GLY A 67 -7.73 0.26 -31.08
N LEU A 68 -8.03 -1.02 -30.86
CA LEU A 68 -8.26 -1.57 -29.52
C LEU A 68 -7.03 -1.45 -28.62
N ALA A 69 -5.87 -1.88 -29.12
CA ALA A 69 -4.62 -1.80 -28.36
C ALA A 69 -4.29 -0.36 -27.97
N ASN A 70 -4.45 0.59 -28.90
CA ASN A 70 -4.21 2.01 -28.64
C ASN A 70 -5.20 2.61 -27.65
N LEU A 71 -6.49 2.25 -27.75
CA LEU A 71 -7.52 2.73 -26.83
C LEU A 71 -7.23 2.27 -25.39
N LEU A 72 -6.95 0.97 -25.20
CA LEU A 72 -6.59 0.40 -23.89
C LEU A 72 -5.29 0.99 -23.36
N LYS A 73 -4.28 1.16 -24.22
CA LYS A 73 -2.99 1.76 -23.84
C LYS A 73 -3.15 3.22 -23.42
N THR A 74 -3.97 3.99 -24.12
CA THR A 74 -4.26 5.39 -23.77
C THR A 74 -4.93 5.48 -22.41
N PHE A 75 -5.92 4.63 -22.16
CA PHE A 75 -6.59 4.56 -20.86
C PHE A 75 -5.59 4.21 -19.74
N ASN A 76 -4.73 3.21 -19.94
CA ASN A 76 -3.69 2.86 -18.98
C ASN A 76 -2.73 4.02 -18.70
N ALA A 77 -2.26 4.72 -19.73
CA ALA A 77 -1.37 5.86 -19.58
C ALA A 77 -2.02 7.03 -18.81
N VAL A 78 -3.26 7.38 -19.15
CA VAL A 78 -4.00 8.46 -18.47
C VAL A 78 -4.29 8.11 -17.02
N SER A 79 -4.78 6.89 -16.74
CA SER A 79 -5.04 6.44 -15.37
C SER A 79 -3.77 6.40 -14.53
N CYS A 80 -2.65 5.96 -15.11
CA CYS A 80 -1.33 5.97 -14.48
C CYS A 80 -0.92 7.39 -14.06
N LEU A 81 -1.06 8.37 -14.94
CA LEU A 81 -0.77 9.77 -14.62
C LEU A 81 -1.70 10.33 -13.54
N GLN A 82 -3.00 10.00 -13.60
CA GLN A 82 -3.98 10.49 -12.61
C GLN A 82 -3.73 9.95 -11.20
N ILE A 83 -3.29 8.69 -11.09
CA ILE A 83 -3.09 8.03 -9.79
C ILE A 83 -1.68 8.26 -9.25
N LEU A 84 -0.66 8.20 -10.11
CA LEU A 84 0.74 8.30 -9.69
C LEU A 84 1.27 9.73 -9.79
N GLY A 85 0.90 10.44 -10.86
CA GLY A 85 1.39 11.78 -11.23
C GLY A 85 0.49 12.94 -10.82
N SER A 86 -0.33 12.77 -9.78
CA SER A 86 -1.20 13.83 -9.25
C SER A 86 -0.40 14.94 -8.56
N GLU A 87 0.29 15.77 -9.35
CA GLU A 87 0.81 17.08 -8.94
C GLU A 87 -0.31 18.09 -8.70
N ALA A 88 -1.52 17.82 -9.22
CA ALA A 88 -2.71 18.68 -9.08
C ALA A 88 -3.14 18.93 -7.62
N PHE A 89 -2.80 18.02 -6.70
CA PHE A 89 -2.94 18.25 -5.26
C PHE A 89 -1.85 19.20 -4.74
N LYS A 90 -0.59 18.97 -5.13
CA LYS A 90 0.55 19.83 -4.78
C LYS A 90 0.38 21.26 -5.32
N SER A 91 -0.33 21.42 -6.43
CA SER A 91 -0.67 22.71 -7.04
C SER A 91 -1.98 23.34 -6.52
N GLY A 92 -2.68 22.70 -5.57
CA GLY A 92 -3.87 23.26 -4.91
C GLY A 92 -5.15 23.28 -5.74
N ILE A 93 -5.17 22.63 -6.92
CA ILE A 93 -6.34 22.59 -7.83
C ILE A 93 -7.41 21.60 -7.33
N LEU A 94 -6.99 20.51 -6.68
CA LEU A 94 -7.89 19.54 -6.06
C LEU A 94 -7.93 19.72 -4.54
N LYS A 95 -9.14 19.71 -3.95
CA LYS A 95 -9.36 19.89 -2.50
C LYS A 95 -8.80 18.75 -1.64
N LYS A 96 -8.58 17.56 -2.19
CA LYS A 96 -8.06 16.37 -1.48
C LYS A 96 -7.06 15.62 -2.36
N GLY A 97 -6.06 15.00 -1.73
CA GLY A 97 -5.06 14.16 -2.40
C GLY A 97 -5.61 12.81 -2.88
N ILE A 98 -4.79 12.07 -3.62
CA ILE A 98 -5.10 10.68 -4.01
C ILE A 98 -5.02 9.78 -2.78
N THR A 99 -6.13 9.11 -2.46
CA THR A 99 -6.26 8.23 -1.30
C THR A 99 -5.97 6.77 -1.66
N ALA A 100 -5.74 5.94 -0.63
CA ALA A 100 -5.62 4.49 -0.82
C ALA A 100 -6.88 3.87 -1.45
N LYS A 101 -8.07 4.41 -1.19
CA LYS A 101 -9.33 3.95 -1.80
C LYS A 101 -9.33 4.17 -3.31
N HIS A 102 -8.86 5.34 -3.78
CA HIS A 102 -8.73 5.60 -5.23
C HIS A 102 -7.75 4.62 -5.87
N MET A 103 -6.61 4.37 -5.24
CA MET A 103 -5.61 3.42 -5.73
C MET A 103 -6.16 1.99 -5.82
N ALA A 104 -6.89 1.54 -4.79
CA ALA A 104 -7.48 0.22 -4.74
C ALA A 104 -8.60 0.03 -5.78
N ILE A 105 -9.43 1.05 -5.99
CA ILE A 105 -10.43 1.04 -7.07
C ILE A 105 -9.74 1.03 -8.43
N THR A 106 -8.69 1.82 -8.65
CA THR A 106 -7.93 1.75 -9.92
C THR A 106 -7.34 0.36 -10.14
N MET A 107 -6.78 -0.28 -9.11
CA MET A 107 -6.30 -1.66 -9.19
C MET A 107 -7.38 -2.60 -9.72
N GLN A 108 -8.59 -2.54 -9.16
CA GLN A 108 -9.74 -3.34 -9.61
C GLN A 108 -10.08 -3.11 -11.10
N ASN A 109 -10.03 -1.86 -11.55
CA ASN A 109 -10.29 -1.53 -12.95
C ASN A 109 -9.18 -2.06 -13.88
N LEU A 110 -7.92 -2.01 -13.45
CA LEU A 110 -6.80 -2.59 -14.20
C LEU A 110 -6.87 -4.12 -14.26
N GLU A 111 -7.21 -4.78 -13.15
CA GLU A 111 -7.40 -6.23 -13.09
C GLU A 111 -8.55 -6.69 -13.99
N PHE A 112 -9.67 -5.95 -14.00
CA PHE A 112 -10.78 -6.20 -14.92
C PHE A 112 -10.36 -6.04 -16.39
N ILE A 113 -9.66 -4.95 -16.73
CA ILE A 113 -9.16 -4.73 -18.09
C ILE A 113 -8.20 -5.86 -18.50
N ALA A 114 -7.31 -6.28 -17.60
CA ALA A 114 -6.38 -7.38 -17.85
C ALA A 114 -7.12 -8.71 -18.10
N ALA A 115 -8.22 -8.96 -17.38
CA ALA A 115 -9.06 -10.15 -17.57
C ALA A 115 -9.82 -10.14 -18.91
N GLU A 116 -10.31 -8.98 -19.36
CA GLU A 116 -11.05 -8.85 -20.62
C GLU A 116 -10.15 -8.76 -21.86
N THR A 117 -8.91 -8.28 -21.70
CA THR A 117 -7.95 -8.09 -22.80
C THR A 117 -7.74 -9.34 -23.68
N PRO A 118 -7.55 -10.56 -23.13
CA PRO A 118 -7.44 -11.79 -23.92
C PRO A 118 -8.67 -12.08 -24.78
N ARG A 119 -9.87 -11.77 -24.31
CA ARG A 119 -11.14 -12.00 -25.03
C ARG A 119 -11.26 -11.04 -26.21
N LEU A 120 -10.97 -9.76 -25.97
CA LEU A 120 -10.92 -8.74 -27.03
C LEU A 120 -9.90 -9.13 -28.11
N LYS A 121 -8.70 -9.55 -27.70
CA LYS A 121 -7.65 -10.02 -28.62
C LYS A 121 -8.13 -11.20 -29.46
N ALA A 122 -8.68 -12.23 -28.83
CA ALA A 122 -9.14 -13.44 -29.53
C ALA A 122 -10.21 -13.13 -30.58
N GLN A 123 -11.14 -12.21 -30.28
CA GLN A 123 -12.23 -11.83 -31.17
C GLN A 123 -11.76 -11.08 -32.43
N VAL A 124 -10.72 -10.24 -32.32
CA VAL A 124 -10.17 -9.55 -33.51
C VAL A 124 -9.19 -10.42 -34.26
N ARG A 125 -8.36 -11.20 -33.55
CA ARG A 125 -7.36 -12.08 -34.15
C ARG A 125 -7.98 -13.17 -35.02
N CYS A 126 -9.14 -13.72 -34.63
CA CYS A 126 -9.80 -14.77 -35.42
C CYS A 126 -10.36 -14.28 -36.76
N ARG A 127 -10.47 -12.97 -36.95
CA ARG A 127 -10.90 -12.32 -38.20
C ARG A 127 -9.73 -11.72 -38.99
N ALA A 128 -8.54 -11.69 -38.41
CA ALA A 128 -7.36 -11.14 -39.05
C ALA A 128 -6.70 -12.16 -39.99
N PRO A 129 -6.14 -11.71 -41.13
CA PRO A 129 -5.21 -12.48 -41.95
C PRO A 129 -4.06 -13.06 -41.12
N ALA A 130 -3.57 -14.25 -41.49
CA ALA A 130 -2.56 -14.98 -40.71
C ALA A 130 -1.23 -14.24 -40.57
N ASP A 131 -0.84 -13.45 -41.58
CA ASP A 131 0.34 -12.60 -41.59
C ASP A 131 0.26 -11.44 -40.57
N ALA A 132 -0.95 -11.00 -40.20
CA ALA A 132 -1.15 -9.98 -39.17
C ALA A 132 -1.14 -10.52 -37.73
N HIS A 133 -1.22 -11.85 -37.52
CA HIS A 133 -1.38 -12.43 -36.17
C HIS A 133 -0.21 -12.09 -35.25
N ALA A 134 1.03 -12.13 -35.76
CA ALA A 134 2.22 -11.85 -34.96
C ALA A 134 2.26 -10.40 -34.45
N GLU A 135 1.85 -9.43 -35.27
CA GLU A 135 1.80 -8.03 -34.88
C GLU A 135 0.70 -7.76 -33.84
N ILE A 136 -0.47 -8.39 -34.02
CA ILE A 136 -1.58 -8.31 -33.06
C ILE A 136 -1.16 -8.91 -31.72
N ASP A 137 -0.57 -10.11 -31.72
CA ASP A 137 -0.13 -10.77 -30.49
C ASP A 137 0.90 -9.91 -29.74
N LYS A 138 1.91 -9.37 -30.45
CA LYS A 138 2.91 -8.47 -29.88
C LYS A 138 2.30 -7.19 -29.28
N ALA A 139 1.32 -6.58 -29.96
CA ALA A 139 0.70 -5.35 -29.48
C ALA A 139 -0.06 -5.56 -28.17
N PHE A 140 -0.79 -6.67 -28.05
CA PHE A 140 -1.54 -7.01 -26.84
C PHE A 140 -0.64 -7.53 -25.72
N GLU A 141 0.47 -8.20 -26.01
CA GLU A 141 1.49 -8.56 -25.02
C GLU A 141 2.14 -7.32 -24.41
N ALA A 142 2.49 -6.32 -25.24
CA ALA A 142 3.02 -5.04 -24.76
C ALA A 142 2.00 -4.32 -23.86
N LEU A 143 0.72 -4.33 -24.23
CA LEU A 143 -0.35 -3.77 -23.40
C LEU A 143 -0.47 -4.49 -22.06
N ALA A 144 -0.41 -5.83 -22.04
CA ALA A 144 -0.48 -6.59 -20.80
C ALA A 144 0.69 -6.25 -19.86
N ALA A 145 1.91 -6.13 -20.41
CA ALA A 145 3.08 -5.70 -19.66
C ALA A 145 2.93 -4.26 -19.12
N ASP A 146 2.38 -3.34 -19.91
CA ASP A 146 2.11 -1.96 -19.49
C ASP A 146 1.10 -1.90 -18.32
N ILE A 147 0.07 -2.76 -18.34
CA ILE A 147 -0.92 -2.87 -17.25
C ILE A 147 -0.27 -3.48 -15.99
N ASP A 148 0.51 -4.55 -16.13
CA ASP A 148 1.21 -5.18 -15.00
C ASP A 148 2.18 -4.21 -14.32
N ASN A 149 2.92 -3.43 -15.12
CA ASN A 149 3.80 -2.39 -14.60
C ASN A 149 3.01 -1.30 -13.84
N HIS A 150 1.85 -0.87 -14.34
CA HIS A 150 1.01 0.09 -13.64
C HIS A 150 0.48 -0.45 -12.31
N LYS A 151 0.00 -1.71 -12.28
CA LYS A 151 -0.40 -2.38 -11.02
C LYS A 151 0.76 -2.42 -10.03
N GLY A 152 1.96 -2.78 -10.48
CA GLY A 152 3.17 -2.79 -9.64
C GLY A 152 3.48 -1.42 -9.04
N GLN A 153 3.36 -0.34 -9.82
CA GLN A 153 3.56 1.02 -9.32
C GLN A 153 2.50 1.45 -8.29
N ILE A 154 1.24 1.01 -8.45
CA ILE A 154 0.19 1.25 -7.45
C ILE A 154 0.53 0.55 -6.13
N LEU A 155 0.93 -0.73 -6.18
CA LEU A 155 1.35 -1.48 -4.99
C LEU A 155 2.53 -0.78 -4.30
N GLY A 156 3.55 -0.36 -5.07
CA GLY A 156 4.68 0.39 -4.53
C GLY A 156 4.28 1.71 -3.88
N LYS A 157 3.36 2.47 -4.50
CA LYS A 157 2.88 3.74 -3.93
C LYS A 157 2.10 3.52 -2.63
N LEU A 158 1.28 2.47 -2.53
CA LEU A 158 0.58 2.11 -1.30
C LEU A 158 1.56 1.68 -0.19
N THR A 159 2.58 0.90 -0.53
CA THR A 159 3.66 0.53 0.41
C THR A 159 4.39 1.76 0.92
N ASN A 160 4.84 2.65 0.02
CA ASN A 160 5.57 3.86 0.40
C ASN A 160 4.72 4.78 1.27
N MET A 161 3.42 4.90 0.97
CA MET A 161 2.50 5.68 1.79
C MET A 161 2.47 5.20 3.25
N LEU A 162 2.51 3.88 3.51
CA LEU A 162 2.61 3.37 4.89
C LEU A 162 3.97 3.60 5.52
N VAL A 163 5.03 3.41 4.76
CA VAL A 163 6.39 3.67 5.23
C VAL A 163 6.54 5.13 5.63
N ASP A 164 6.00 6.07 4.85
CA ASP A 164 6.05 7.49 5.13
C ASP A 164 5.29 7.85 6.42
N VAL A 165 4.17 7.17 6.72
CA VAL A 165 3.48 7.31 8.02
C VAL A 165 4.38 6.92 9.17
N ILE A 166 5.02 5.75 9.04
CA ILE A 166 5.90 5.20 10.07
C ILE A 166 7.09 6.15 10.28
N LYS A 167 7.76 6.55 9.21
CA LYS A 167 8.87 7.49 9.25
C LYS A 167 8.46 8.81 9.88
N LYS A 168 7.34 9.40 9.47
CA LYS A 168 6.85 10.67 10.04
C LYS A 168 6.54 10.53 11.54
N ALA A 169 5.91 9.41 11.94
CA ALA A 169 5.58 9.13 13.33
C ALA A 169 6.82 8.93 14.22
N LEU A 170 7.89 8.34 13.68
CA LEU A 170 9.15 8.07 14.40
C LEU A 170 10.21 9.16 14.23
N SER A 171 10.08 10.05 13.24
CA SER A 171 11.03 11.16 12.99
C SER A 171 10.89 12.33 13.96
N GLY A 172 9.83 12.33 14.79
CA GLY A 172 9.71 13.29 15.88
C GLY A 172 10.79 13.04 16.93
N GLY A 173 11.23 14.10 17.61
CA GLY A 173 12.12 13.93 18.77
C GLY A 173 11.46 13.06 19.85
N LEU A 174 12.28 12.51 20.75
CA LEU A 174 11.84 11.64 21.82
C LEU A 174 10.62 12.23 22.56
N PRO A 175 9.45 11.57 22.54
CA PRO A 175 8.29 12.02 23.30
C PRO A 175 8.63 12.20 24.78
N GLU A 176 8.12 13.27 25.40
CA GLU A 176 8.35 13.61 26.82
C GLU A 176 7.99 12.45 27.77
N LEU A 177 7.03 11.60 27.36
CA LEU A 177 6.67 10.36 28.06
C LEU A 177 7.87 9.45 28.32
N TYR A 178 8.84 9.42 27.39
CA TYR A 178 10.02 8.59 27.46
C TYR A 178 11.24 9.33 28.02
N SER A 179 11.23 10.66 28.10
CA SER A 179 12.41 11.47 28.48
C SER A 179 12.72 11.51 29.97
N GLY A 180 11.87 10.96 30.84
CA GLY A 180 12.16 10.92 32.27
C GLY A 180 10.96 10.61 33.14
N GLY A 181 10.76 9.33 33.46
CA GLY A 181 9.95 8.88 34.59
C GLY A 181 8.55 9.49 34.74
N ALA A 182 7.89 9.85 33.63
CA ALA A 182 6.56 10.43 33.65
C ALA A 182 5.52 9.34 33.91
N ARG A 183 5.43 8.96 35.19
CA ARG A 183 4.47 8.05 35.83
C ARG A 183 4.36 6.70 35.12
N LEU A 184 4.70 5.66 35.86
CA LEU A 184 3.98 4.38 35.81
C LEU A 184 2.48 4.72 35.87
N ALA A 185 1.87 4.99 34.72
CA ALA A 185 0.45 4.86 34.56
C ALA A 185 0.18 3.44 35.03
N ASP A 186 -0.74 3.33 35.99
CA ASP A 186 -1.34 2.05 36.35
C ASP A 186 -1.38 1.17 35.10
N PRO A 187 -0.77 -0.04 35.09
CA PRO A 187 -0.71 -0.89 33.90
C PRO A 187 -2.10 -1.16 33.29
N SER A 188 -3.18 -0.95 34.06
CA SER A 188 -4.57 -1.00 33.60
C SER A 188 -5.09 0.29 32.92
N LYS A 189 -4.28 1.37 32.89
CA LYS A 189 -4.59 2.71 32.35
C LYS A 189 -3.51 3.27 31.41
N HIS A 190 -2.40 2.56 31.19
CA HIS A 190 -1.38 2.98 30.22
C HIS A 190 -1.97 2.94 28.81
N SER A 191 -2.13 4.11 28.20
CA SER A 191 -2.57 4.25 26.82
C SER A 191 -1.35 4.48 25.94
N PRO A 192 -1.21 3.79 24.79
CA PRO A 192 -0.09 4.01 23.90
C PRO A 192 -0.06 5.46 23.42
N PRO A 193 1.13 6.01 23.13
CA PRO A 193 1.29 7.37 22.63
C PRO A 193 0.57 7.61 21.30
N ALA A 194 0.36 8.89 21.01
CA ALA A 194 -0.30 9.34 19.79
C ALA A 194 0.34 8.76 18.52
N PHE A 195 1.67 8.66 18.46
CA PHE A 195 2.36 8.14 17.28
C PHE A 195 2.16 6.62 17.09
N ILE A 196 2.19 5.82 18.17
CA ILE A 196 1.93 4.37 18.13
C ILE A 196 0.48 4.09 17.72
N THR A 197 -0.46 4.83 18.29
CA THR A 197 -1.89 4.71 17.93
C THR A 197 -2.14 5.18 16.49
N GLN A 198 -1.44 6.21 16.01
CA GLN A 198 -1.51 6.67 14.62
C GLN A 198 -1.00 5.61 13.65
N ILE A 199 0.16 5.00 13.90
CA ILE A 199 0.70 3.92 13.05
C ILE A 199 -0.28 2.75 13.00
N THR A 200 -0.78 2.32 14.16
CA THR A 200 -1.75 1.23 14.28
C THR A 200 -3.03 1.51 13.49
N LYS A 201 -3.59 2.71 13.64
CA LYS A 201 -4.80 3.15 12.94
C LYS A 201 -4.58 3.18 11.42
N SER A 202 -3.45 3.73 10.96
CA SER A 202 -3.11 3.78 9.53
C SER A 202 -2.96 2.39 8.92
N MET A 203 -2.29 1.47 9.62
CA MET A 203 -2.16 0.07 9.20
C MET A 203 -3.51 -0.64 9.12
N LYS A 204 -4.36 -0.50 10.14
CA LYS A 204 -5.72 -1.08 10.16
C LYS A 204 -6.60 -0.51 9.05
N ASN A 205 -6.57 0.81 8.87
CA ASN A 205 -7.34 1.48 7.82
C ASN A 205 -6.91 1.02 6.44
N LEU A 206 -5.61 0.95 6.16
CA LEU A 206 -5.16 0.46 4.86
C LEU A 206 -5.51 -1.01 4.67
N ASN A 207 -5.31 -1.85 5.68
CA ASN A 207 -5.68 -3.27 5.58
C ASN A 207 -7.18 -3.43 5.29
N LYS A 208 -8.05 -2.60 5.88
CA LYS A 208 -9.48 -2.57 5.57
C LYS A 208 -9.75 -2.18 4.11
N VAL A 209 -9.06 -1.15 3.60
CA VAL A 209 -9.19 -0.74 2.19
C VAL A 209 -8.72 -1.85 1.25
N ILE A 210 -7.57 -2.47 1.53
CA ILE A 210 -7.04 -3.57 0.74
C ILE A 210 -8.01 -4.76 0.77
N LEU A 211 -8.52 -5.16 1.93
CA LEU A 211 -9.49 -6.26 2.05
C LEU A 211 -10.81 -5.96 1.34
N GLY A 212 -11.22 -4.69 1.26
CA GLY A 212 -12.46 -4.30 0.61
C GLY A 212 -12.39 -4.32 -0.92
N PHE A 213 -11.20 -4.16 -1.50
CA PHE A 213 -11.05 -3.90 -2.93
C PHE A 213 -9.95 -4.71 -3.62
N MET A 214 -9.04 -5.40 -2.93
CA MET A 214 -7.88 -6.02 -3.56
C MET A 214 -7.75 -7.49 -3.15
N SER A 215 -6.99 -8.25 -3.93
CA SER A 215 -6.70 -9.65 -3.65
C SER A 215 -5.78 -9.85 -2.44
N ASP A 216 -5.84 -11.04 -1.84
CA ASP A 216 -4.90 -11.45 -0.78
C ASP A 216 -3.43 -11.37 -1.24
N ASP A 217 -3.16 -11.63 -2.52
CA ASP A 217 -1.81 -11.53 -3.09
C ASP A 217 -1.29 -10.09 -3.07
N SER A 218 -2.12 -9.15 -3.48
CA SER A 218 -1.79 -7.72 -3.43
C SER A 218 -1.58 -7.24 -1.99
N ARG A 219 -2.42 -7.70 -1.05
CA ARG A 219 -2.21 -7.46 0.39
C ARG A 219 -0.85 -7.98 0.85
N ASN A 220 -0.53 -9.22 0.48
CA ASN A 220 0.72 -9.86 0.88
C ASN A 220 1.93 -9.13 0.32
N ILE A 221 1.89 -8.65 -0.92
CA ILE A 221 2.97 -7.85 -1.52
C ILE A 221 3.19 -6.55 -0.73
N ILE A 222 2.11 -5.81 -0.44
CA ILE A 222 2.20 -4.54 0.30
C ILE A 222 2.78 -4.80 1.69
N LEU A 223 2.20 -5.72 2.45
CA LEU A 223 2.63 -6.01 3.81
C LEU A 223 4.08 -6.52 3.88
N LYS A 224 4.50 -7.40 2.95
CA LYS A 224 5.90 -7.85 2.86
C LYS A 224 6.88 -6.71 2.57
N GLY A 225 6.45 -5.67 1.84
CA GLY A 225 7.28 -4.50 1.55
C GLY A 225 7.37 -3.51 2.70
N VAL A 226 6.32 -3.40 3.53
CA VAL A 226 6.27 -2.44 4.65
C VAL A 226 7.06 -2.93 5.86
N PHE A 227 6.90 -4.19 6.25
CA PHE A 227 7.45 -4.66 7.53
C PHE A 227 8.97 -4.53 7.69
N PRO A 228 9.80 -4.87 6.70
CA PRO A 228 11.25 -4.69 6.83
C PRO A 228 11.65 -3.24 7.07
N GLN A 229 11.02 -2.30 6.35
CA GLN A 229 11.26 -0.87 6.53
C GLN A 229 10.76 -0.38 7.89
N PHE A 230 9.67 -0.98 8.39
CA PHE A 230 9.19 -0.65 9.72
C PHE A 230 10.18 -1.09 10.82
N ILE A 231 10.72 -2.31 10.69
CA ILE A 231 11.75 -2.81 11.62
C ILE A 231 12.94 -1.84 11.65
N GLU A 232 13.47 -1.49 10.48
CA GLU A 232 14.63 -0.61 10.36
C GLU A 232 14.41 0.76 11.02
N GLU A 233 13.22 1.36 10.85
CA GLU A 233 12.90 2.65 11.48
C GLU A 233 12.70 2.53 13.00
N ILE A 234 12.19 1.41 13.51
CA ILE A 234 12.11 1.17 14.97
C ILE A 234 13.51 0.97 15.54
N GLU A 235 14.36 0.16 14.89
CA GLU A 235 15.74 -0.07 15.33
C GLU A 235 16.51 1.24 15.40
N ARG A 236 16.44 2.07 14.35
CA ARG A 236 17.05 3.40 14.34
C ARG A 236 16.54 4.28 15.48
N PHE A 237 15.23 4.29 15.72
CA PHE A 237 14.65 5.07 16.82
C PHE A 237 15.15 4.59 18.19
N VAL A 238 15.34 3.26 18.36
CA VAL A 238 15.87 2.66 19.58
C VAL A 238 17.32 3.10 19.82
N GLU A 239 18.15 2.95 18.79
CA GLU A 239 19.58 3.30 18.81
C GLU A 239 19.77 4.78 19.18
N THR A 240 19.11 5.68 18.45
CA THR A 240 19.29 7.13 18.61
C THR A 240 18.81 7.68 19.96
N HIS A 241 17.74 7.13 20.55
CA HIS A 241 17.09 7.77 21.70
C HIS A 241 17.15 7.02 23.02
N PHE A 242 17.57 5.76 23.01
CA PHE A 242 17.64 4.96 24.23
C PHE A 242 19.04 4.41 24.49
N ILE A 243 19.77 4.04 23.44
CA ILE A 243 21.15 3.57 23.55
C ILE A 243 22.10 4.76 23.64
N GLU A 244 22.12 5.65 22.64
CA GLU A 244 23.02 6.82 22.63
C GLU A 244 22.80 7.75 23.83
N ASP A 245 21.56 7.84 24.33
CA ASP A 245 21.15 8.70 25.44
C ASP A 245 21.15 8.00 26.83
N ASN A 246 21.51 6.70 26.92
CA ASN A 246 21.46 5.89 28.15
C ASN A 246 20.13 5.99 28.93
N ASN A 247 19.00 5.83 28.23
CA ASN A 247 17.65 6.06 28.77
C ASN A 247 16.85 4.77 29.02
N ASP A 248 17.30 3.96 29.97
CA ASP A 248 16.72 2.64 30.27
C ASP A 248 15.25 2.70 30.72
N GLU A 249 14.88 3.73 31.47
CA GLU A 249 13.53 3.86 32.02
C GLU A 249 12.53 4.24 30.91
N GLY A 250 12.92 5.14 30.01
CA GLY A 250 12.15 5.42 28.80
C GLY A 250 12.00 4.18 27.92
N PHE A 251 13.07 3.38 27.80
CA PHE A 251 13.06 2.17 26.98
C PHE A 251 12.07 1.13 27.53
N LYS A 252 11.95 0.97 28.86
CA LYS A 252 10.93 0.09 29.46
C LYS A 252 9.51 0.48 29.08
N ILE A 253 9.20 1.77 29.05
CA ILE A 253 7.87 2.27 28.65
C ILE A 253 7.66 2.00 27.16
N PHE A 254 8.65 2.32 26.32
CA PHE A 254 8.60 2.06 24.89
C PHE A 254 8.41 0.56 24.58
N LYS A 255 9.05 -0.34 25.32
CA LYS A 255 8.83 -1.80 25.20
C LYS A 255 7.36 -2.21 25.44
N GLN A 256 6.66 -1.56 26.37
CA GLN A 256 5.23 -1.80 26.59
C GLN A 256 4.37 -1.31 25.42
N ASP A 257 4.72 -0.17 24.84
CA ASP A 257 4.02 0.38 23.67
C ASP A 257 4.25 -0.44 22.41
N LEU A 258 5.46 -0.97 22.21
CA LEU A 258 5.75 -1.94 21.15
C LEU A 258 4.94 -3.23 21.32
N LYS A 259 4.66 -3.66 22.55
CA LYS A 259 3.79 -4.82 22.81
C LYS A 259 2.34 -4.56 22.41
N PHE A 260 1.85 -3.36 22.64
CA PHE A 260 0.53 -2.97 22.14
C PHE A 260 0.49 -3.02 20.61
N LEU A 261 1.49 -2.43 19.95
CA LEU A 261 1.62 -2.43 18.49
C LEU A 261 1.71 -3.85 17.91
N ASP A 262 2.51 -4.72 18.53
CA ASP A 262 2.66 -6.14 18.13
C ASP A 262 1.30 -6.85 18.13
N ASN A 263 0.54 -6.74 19.21
CA ASN A 263 -0.78 -7.38 19.31
C ASN A 263 -1.76 -6.88 18.24
N GLU A 264 -1.76 -5.58 17.96
CA GLU A 264 -2.67 -4.97 16.99
C GLU A 264 -2.33 -5.34 15.54
N ILE A 265 -1.05 -5.55 15.25
CA ILE A 265 -0.55 -5.94 13.92
C ILE A 265 -0.56 -7.45 13.72
N PHE A 266 -0.44 -8.24 14.79
CA PHE A 266 -0.45 -9.71 14.74
C PHE A 266 -1.66 -10.25 13.98
N ASP A 267 -2.84 -9.69 14.26
CA ASP A 267 -4.07 -10.10 13.59
C ASP A 267 -4.09 -9.76 12.09
N LEU A 268 -3.41 -8.68 11.69
CA LEU A 268 -3.30 -8.26 10.29
C LEU A 268 -2.34 -9.14 9.49
N THR A 269 -1.37 -9.75 10.18
CA THR A 269 -0.27 -10.48 9.54
C THR A 269 -0.45 -11.98 9.45
N LYS A 270 -1.49 -12.56 10.07
CA LYS A 270 -1.80 -14.01 10.19
C LYS A 270 -1.38 -14.86 8.97
N GLY A 271 -0.10 -15.26 8.93
CA GLY A 271 0.49 -16.14 7.89
C GLY A 271 1.52 -15.49 6.95
N ILE A 272 1.80 -14.20 7.06
CA ILE A 272 2.80 -13.50 6.25
C ILE A 272 4.18 -13.62 6.91
N SER A 273 5.13 -14.29 6.24
CA SER A 273 6.50 -14.51 6.75
C SER A 273 7.18 -13.23 7.25
N SER A 274 7.13 -12.13 6.49
CA SER A 274 7.71 -10.84 6.92
C SER A 274 7.01 -10.24 8.14
N GLY A 275 5.70 -10.48 8.30
CA GLY A 275 4.99 -10.08 9.51
C GLY A 275 5.45 -10.88 10.73
N ALA A 276 5.68 -12.19 10.56
CA ALA A 276 6.25 -13.03 11.61
C ALA A 276 7.68 -12.60 11.99
N MET A 277 8.51 -12.20 11.01
CA MET A 277 9.83 -11.62 11.27
C MET A 277 9.75 -10.31 12.07
N PHE A 278 8.83 -9.41 11.69
CA PHE A 278 8.55 -8.19 12.46
C PHE A 278 8.16 -8.52 13.90
N ILE A 279 7.17 -9.41 14.10
CA ILE A 279 6.72 -9.85 15.42
C ILE A 279 7.89 -10.43 16.23
N ASN A 280 8.72 -11.28 15.61
CA ASN A 280 9.87 -11.88 16.29
C ASN A 280 10.92 -10.83 16.66
N LYS A 281 11.24 -9.88 15.77
CA LYS A 281 12.18 -8.81 16.06
C LYS A 281 11.67 -7.90 17.19
N ILE A 282 10.38 -7.56 17.18
CA ILE A 282 9.77 -6.82 18.29
C ILE A 282 9.87 -7.61 19.60
N ARG A 283 9.69 -8.94 19.57
CA ARG A 283 9.89 -9.79 20.74
C ARG A 283 11.35 -9.86 21.19
N GLU A 284 12.30 -9.87 20.26
CA GLU A 284 13.74 -9.79 20.58
C GLU A 284 14.05 -8.46 21.28
N ILE A 285 13.57 -7.33 20.75
CA ILE A 285 13.70 -6.00 21.38
C ILE A 285 12.99 -5.95 22.75
N GLN A 286 11.91 -6.71 22.94
CA GLN A 286 11.24 -6.83 24.24
C GLN A 286 12.03 -7.69 25.24
N GLN A 287 12.72 -8.73 24.75
CA GLN A 287 13.46 -9.71 25.54
C GLN A 287 14.91 -9.32 25.81
N SER A 288 15.46 -8.32 25.11
CA SER A 288 16.75 -7.75 25.46
C SER A 288 16.64 -7.07 26.83
N ASP A 289 17.23 -7.73 27.82
CA ASP A 289 17.95 -7.06 28.88
C ASP A 289 19.18 -6.41 28.22
N LEU A 290 19.55 -5.20 28.62
CA LEU A 290 20.64 -4.41 28.03
C LEU A 290 22.06 -5.01 28.27
N THR A 291 22.19 -6.34 28.31
CA THR A 291 23.39 -7.07 28.74
C THR A 291 24.49 -7.18 27.69
N ASP A 292 24.47 -6.38 26.61
CA ASP A 292 25.61 -6.29 25.68
C ASP A 292 26.51 -5.07 25.94
N PHE A 293 26.23 -4.25 26.99
CA PHE A 293 27.05 -3.07 27.32
C PHE A 293 27.96 -3.21 28.56
N GLU A 294 27.88 -4.32 29.31
CA GLU A 294 28.78 -4.58 30.45
C GLU A 294 30.06 -5.36 30.08
N LEU A 295 30.21 -5.82 28.83
CA LEU A 295 31.38 -6.59 28.40
C LEU A 295 32.50 -5.76 27.74
N GLU A 296 32.35 -4.44 27.60
CA GLU A 296 33.45 -3.55 27.18
C GLU A 296 34.08 -2.75 28.34
N GLU A 297 33.54 -2.79 29.57
CA GLU A 297 34.16 -2.13 30.74
C GLU A 297 35.01 -3.09 31.61
N GLU A 298 35.00 -4.41 31.37
CA GLU A 298 35.85 -5.36 32.12
C GLU A 298 37.19 -5.73 31.44
N GLU A 299 37.50 -5.24 30.23
CA GLU A 299 38.81 -5.50 29.59
C GLU A 299 39.91 -4.48 29.95
N ASP A 300 39.63 -3.44 30.74
CA ASP A 300 40.59 -2.37 31.06
C ASP A 300 41.18 -2.40 32.50
N GLU A 301 40.84 -3.39 33.35
CA GLU A 301 41.35 -3.45 34.74
C GLU A 301 42.47 -4.47 35.04
N ASP A 302 42.92 -5.28 34.08
CA ASP A 302 43.88 -6.39 34.36
C ASP A 302 45.33 -6.18 33.87
N ASP A 303 45.74 -4.95 33.52
CA ASP A 303 47.12 -4.65 33.06
C ASP A 303 47.95 -3.77 34.02
N ASN A 304 47.62 -3.76 35.31
CA ASN A 304 48.43 -3.10 36.36
C ASN A 304 48.72 -4.02 37.55
N GLU A 305 49.55 -5.05 37.35
CA GLU A 305 50.41 -5.64 38.40
C GLU A 305 51.83 -5.94 37.90
#